data_AF-A0A7R8XAL9-F1
#
_entry.id   AF-A0A7R8XAL9-F1
#
_cell.length_a   1.000
_cell.length_b   1.000
_cell.length_c   1.000
_cell.angle_alpha   90.00
_cell.angle_beta   90.00
_cell.angle_gamma   90.00
#
_symmetry.space_group_name_H-M   'P 1'
#
loop_
_entity.id
_entity.type
_entity.pdbx_description
1 polymer ?
#
loop_
_entity_poly.entity_id
_entity_poly.type
_entity_poly.pdbx_seq_one_letter_code
_entity_poly.pdbx_strand_id
1 'polypeptide(L)'
;MAGGVMQPKYEECRFTKMGKEYREPAECKRTNGGREYLGLKNVTRTGKKCQPWLSQTPNEHSTIWYLPAFPDPGMDSHHNYCRNPDLNKLGPWCYNGEGTDPEWEYCDIQL
;
A
#
# COMPACT_ATOMS: atom_id res chain seq x y z
N MET A 1 -38.22 17.34 -6.91
CA MET A 1 -36.78 17.67 -7.00
C MET A 1 -36.03 16.56 -6.31
N ALA A 2 -35.47 15.62 -7.07
CA ALA A 2 -34.74 14.48 -6.50
C ALA A 2 -33.35 14.97 -6.05
N GLY A 3 -33.13 15.03 -4.74
CA GLY A 3 -31.82 15.29 -4.15
C GLY A 3 -30.92 14.09 -4.44
N GLY A 4 -30.01 14.24 -5.38
CA GLY A 4 -28.96 13.26 -5.65
C GLY A 4 -28.04 13.18 -4.45
N VAL A 5 -28.03 12.03 -3.79
CA VAL A 5 -27.03 11.69 -2.79
C VAL A 5 -25.68 11.63 -3.51
N MET A 6 -24.79 12.57 -3.21
CA MET A 6 -23.40 12.55 -3.69
C MET A 6 -22.73 11.32 -3.10
N GLN A 7 -22.61 10.26 -3.90
CA GLN A 7 -21.89 9.05 -3.52
C GLN A 7 -20.43 9.43 -3.19
N PRO A 8 -19.84 8.93 -2.09
CA PRO A 8 -18.41 9.07 -1.90
C PRO A 8 -17.68 8.40 -3.07
N LYS A 9 -16.74 9.11 -3.68
CA LYS A 9 -15.98 8.75 -4.89
C LYS A 9 -14.96 7.61 -4.66
N TYR A 10 -15.17 6.82 -3.62
CA TYR A 10 -14.27 5.78 -3.13
C TYR A 10 -15.12 4.54 -2.85
N GLU A 11 -15.03 3.53 -3.73
CA GLU A 11 -15.68 2.25 -3.52
C GLU A 11 -15.06 1.57 -2.31
N GLU A 12 -15.89 1.22 -1.32
CA GLU A 12 -15.46 0.57 -0.08
C GLU A 12 -14.98 -0.86 -0.38
N CYS A 13 -13.71 -1.18 -0.16
CA CYS A 13 -13.22 -2.55 -0.24
C CYS A 13 -13.84 -3.38 0.89
N ARG A 14 -14.82 -4.24 0.58
CA ARG A 14 -15.39 -5.18 1.55
C ARG A 14 -14.63 -6.49 1.49
N PHE A 15 -14.06 -6.92 2.61
CA PHE A 15 -13.48 -8.25 2.73
C PHE A 15 -14.12 -9.02 3.89
N THR A 16 -14.26 -10.33 3.71
CA THR A 16 -14.78 -11.24 4.74
C THR A 16 -13.62 -11.94 5.42
N LYS A 17 -13.42 -11.68 6.72
CA LYS A 17 -12.47 -12.43 7.56
C LYS A 17 -13.25 -13.15 8.65
N MET A 18 -13.10 -14.46 8.75
CA MET A 18 -13.80 -15.30 9.76
C MET A 18 -15.33 -15.06 9.77
N GLY A 19 -15.95 -14.93 8.59
CA GLY A 19 -17.39 -14.73 8.47
C GLY A 19 -17.91 -13.34 8.88
N LYS A 20 -17.02 -12.36 9.10
CA LYS A 20 -17.37 -10.97 9.40
C LYS A 20 -16.92 -10.05 8.27
N GLU A 21 -17.79 -9.14 7.84
CA GLU A 21 -17.48 -8.08 6.89
C GLU A 21 -16.75 -6.94 7.61
N TYR A 22 -15.57 -6.58 7.12
CA TYR A 22 -14.79 -5.45 7.63
C TYR A 22 -14.82 -4.30 6.62
N ARG A 23 -15.05 -3.08 7.14
CA ARG A 23 -14.90 -1.79 6.44
C ARG A 23 -13.69 -1.07 7.03
N GLU A 24 -12.52 -1.52 6.66
CA GLU A 24 -11.25 -0.84 6.95
C GLU A 24 -10.83 -0.05 5.71
N PRO A 25 -10.07 1.05 5.84
CA PRO A 25 -9.67 1.88 4.70
C PRO A 25 -8.99 1.01 3.65
N ALA A 26 -9.72 0.82 2.55
CA ALA A 26 -9.35 0.13 1.31
C ALA A 26 -8.05 -0.69 1.37
N GLU A 27 -8.07 -1.84 2.05
CA GLU A 27 -7.04 -2.89 1.96
C GLU A 27 -7.06 -3.60 0.57
N CYS A 28 -7.70 -2.98 -0.44
CA CYS A 28 -7.74 -3.44 -1.81
C CYS A 28 -7.27 -2.34 -2.77
N LYS A 29 -6.72 -2.78 -3.91
CA LYS A 29 -6.36 -1.95 -5.05
C LYS A 29 -7.46 -2.04 -6.11
N ARG A 30 -7.62 -1.00 -6.92
CA ARG A 30 -8.59 -0.93 -8.03
C ARG A 30 -7.96 -1.26 -9.39
N THR A 31 -6.63 -1.20 -9.46
CA THR A 31 -5.87 -1.52 -10.67
C THR A 31 -4.85 -2.61 -10.39
N ASN A 32 -4.44 -3.35 -11.44
CA ASN A 32 -3.40 -4.36 -11.30
C ASN A 32 -2.10 -3.80 -10.69
N GLY A 33 -1.73 -2.57 -11.09
CA GLY A 33 -0.57 -1.86 -10.53
C GLY A 33 -0.81 -1.35 -9.10
N GLY A 34 -2.04 -1.05 -8.71
CA GLY A 34 -2.37 -0.60 -7.36
C GLY A 34 -1.65 0.66 -6.91
N ARG A 35 -1.43 1.62 -7.82
CA ARG A 35 -0.82 2.91 -7.44
C ARG A 35 -1.72 3.72 -6.52
N GLU A 36 -3.02 3.60 -6.74
CA GLU A 36 -4.07 4.21 -5.95
C GLU A 36 -4.32 3.51 -4.61
N TYR A 37 -3.55 2.47 -4.29
CA TYR A 37 -3.65 1.78 -3.02
C TYR A 37 -3.14 2.67 -1.88
N LEU A 38 -4.05 3.02 -0.97
CA LEU A 38 -3.78 3.85 0.20
C LEU A 38 -4.08 3.12 1.52
N GLY A 39 -4.26 1.79 1.46
CA GLY A 39 -4.44 0.96 2.65
C GLY A 39 -3.19 0.91 3.54
N LEU A 40 -3.34 0.21 4.66
CA LEU A 40 -2.41 0.13 5.78
C LEU A 40 -1.61 -1.19 5.82
N LYS A 41 -1.81 -2.11 4.86
CA LYS A 41 -0.96 -3.32 4.74
C LYS A 41 0.53 -2.96 4.77
N ASN A 42 1.28 -3.59 5.67
CA ASN A 42 2.73 -3.42 5.85
C ASN A 42 3.46 -4.75 6.04
N VAL A 43 2.97 -5.79 5.38
CA VAL A 43 3.59 -7.12 5.32
C VAL A 43 3.71 -7.58 3.88
N THR A 44 4.85 -8.17 3.55
CA THR A 44 5.12 -8.73 2.22
C THR A 44 4.29 -9.98 1.96
N ARG A 45 4.28 -10.49 0.72
CA ARG A 45 3.59 -11.74 0.37
C ARG A 45 4.10 -12.96 1.14
N THR A 46 5.39 -12.99 1.52
CA THR A 46 5.93 -14.06 2.37
C THR A 46 5.80 -13.77 3.87
N GLY A 47 5.14 -12.66 4.25
CA GLY A 47 4.83 -12.35 5.64
C GLY A 47 5.90 -11.55 6.38
N LYS A 48 6.94 -11.05 5.68
CA LYS A 48 7.97 -10.22 6.30
C LYS A 48 7.44 -8.84 6.62
N LYS A 49 7.88 -8.26 7.74
CA LYS A 49 7.49 -6.90 8.13
C LYS A 49 8.13 -5.87 7.18
N CYS A 50 7.37 -4.90 6.71
CA CYS A 50 7.93 -3.83 5.88
C CYS A 50 8.83 -2.87 6.68
N GLN A 51 9.89 -2.39 6.04
CA GLN A 51 10.72 -1.27 6.50
C GLN A 51 10.02 0.06 6.20
N PRO A 52 10.08 1.06 7.10
CA PRO A 52 9.62 2.42 6.83
C PRO A 52 10.31 3.04 5.61
N TRP A 53 9.57 3.74 4.74
CA TRP A 53 10.11 4.27 3.47
C TRP A 53 11.19 5.34 3.63
N LEU A 54 11.29 6.00 4.79
CA LEU A 54 12.40 6.91 5.10
C LEU A 54 13.55 6.25 5.87
N SER A 55 13.34 5.07 6.43
CA SER A 55 14.42 4.37 7.14
C SER A 55 15.48 3.92 6.14
N GLN A 56 16.76 4.10 6.47
CA GLN A 56 17.90 3.56 5.72
C GLN A 56 18.47 2.29 6.35
N THR A 57 17.66 1.62 7.18
CA THR A 57 18.03 0.38 7.87
C THR A 57 16.80 -0.51 7.96
N PRO A 58 16.92 -1.83 7.74
CA PRO A 58 18.16 -2.56 7.39
C PRO A 58 18.62 -2.43 5.94
N ASN A 59 17.75 -2.05 5.01
CA ASN A 59 18.12 -1.88 3.60
C ASN A 59 18.35 -0.40 3.32
N GLU A 60 19.54 -0.05 2.84
CA GLU A 60 19.79 1.30 2.30
C GLU A 60 19.16 1.41 0.92
N HIS A 61 18.53 2.55 0.63
CA HIS A 61 17.89 2.76 -0.66
C HIS A 61 17.77 4.24 -1.01
N SER A 62 17.83 4.53 -2.31
CA SER A 62 17.61 5.87 -2.81
C SER A 62 16.19 6.35 -2.50
N THR A 63 16.06 7.64 -2.24
CA THR A 63 14.87 8.25 -1.66
C THR A 63 13.75 8.43 -2.70
N ILE A 64 13.16 7.37 -3.23
CA ILE A 64 12.09 7.47 -4.25
C ILE A 64 10.80 8.17 -3.76
N TRP A 65 10.69 8.45 -2.46
CA TRP A 65 9.54 9.11 -1.83
C TRP A 65 9.38 10.60 -2.15
N TYR A 66 10.41 11.26 -2.71
CA TYR A 66 10.27 12.64 -3.23
C TYR A 66 9.69 12.70 -4.65
N LEU A 67 9.49 11.56 -5.31
CA LEU A 67 8.96 11.54 -6.66
C LEU A 67 7.54 12.12 -6.67
N PRO A 68 7.19 13.02 -7.61
CA PRO A 68 5.82 13.54 -7.75
C PRO A 68 4.76 12.44 -7.95
N ALA A 69 5.21 11.24 -8.33
CA ALA A 69 4.40 10.05 -8.51
C ALA A 69 4.18 9.24 -7.21
N PHE A 70 4.76 9.64 -6.08
CA PHE A 70 4.49 8.98 -4.81
C PHE A 70 3.01 9.21 -4.47
N PRO A 71 2.22 8.14 -4.33
CA PRO A 71 0.76 8.24 -4.34
C PRO A 71 0.18 8.84 -3.05
N ASP A 72 1.02 9.19 -2.08
CA ASP A 72 0.61 9.76 -0.80
C ASP A 72 1.06 11.23 -0.66
N PRO A 73 0.22 12.19 -1.09
CA PRO A 73 0.54 13.61 -1.00
C PRO A 73 0.37 14.19 0.41
N GLY A 74 0.09 13.38 1.44
CA GLY A 74 -0.31 13.89 2.75
C GLY A 74 0.16 13.11 3.98
N MET A 75 0.76 11.94 3.84
CA MET A 75 1.25 11.14 4.97
C MET A 75 2.78 11.14 4.99
N ASP A 76 3.35 11.40 6.17
CA ASP A 76 4.76 11.27 6.43
C ASP A 76 5.30 9.91 5.95
N SER A 77 6.30 9.92 5.08
CA SER A 77 6.96 8.69 4.60
C SER A 77 7.63 7.85 5.73
N HIS A 78 7.43 8.22 7.00
CA HIS A 78 7.74 7.48 8.21
C HIS A 78 6.94 6.18 8.36
N HIS A 79 5.83 6.02 7.63
CA HIS A 79 5.10 4.74 7.63
C HIS A 79 5.82 3.67 6.79
N ASN A 80 5.39 2.41 6.95
CA ASN A 80 5.92 1.25 6.24
C ASN A 80 4.88 0.52 5.37
N TYR A 81 3.78 1.21 5.02
CA TYR A 81 2.72 0.62 4.20
C TYR A 81 3.18 0.30 2.78
N CYS A 82 2.67 -0.78 2.21
CA CYS A 82 2.95 -1.18 0.83
C CYS A 82 2.49 -0.09 -0.15
N ARG A 83 3.35 0.28 -1.10
CA ARG A 83 3.09 1.31 -2.11
C ARG A 83 3.69 0.90 -3.46
N ASN A 84 3.27 1.57 -4.52
CA ASN A 84 3.83 1.39 -5.86
C ASN A 84 4.29 2.74 -6.44
N PRO A 85 5.42 3.27 -5.96
CA PRO A 85 5.95 4.56 -6.42
C PRO A 85 6.65 4.48 -7.78
N ASP A 86 7.13 3.30 -8.17
CA ASP A 86 8.02 3.03 -9.32
C ASP A 86 7.27 2.51 -10.55
N LEU A 87 5.94 2.64 -10.57
CA LEU A 87 5.10 2.28 -11.72
C LEU A 87 5.08 0.78 -12.04
N ASN A 88 5.39 -0.06 -11.06
CA ASN A 88 5.48 -1.50 -11.20
C ASN A 88 4.13 -2.11 -11.61
N LYS A 89 4.13 -2.99 -12.63
CA LYS A 89 2.90 -3.60 -13.15
C LYS A 89 2.34 -4.70 -12.24
N LEU A 90 3.17 -5.27 -11.37
CA LEU A 90 2.80 -6.42 -10.52
C LEU A 90 2.07 -5.99 -9.24
N GLY A 91 2.25 -4.76 -8.80
CA GLY A 91 1.50 -4.21 -7.67
C GLY A 91 2.38 -3.50 -6.64
N PRO A 92 1.80 -3.14 -5.50
CA PRO A 92 2.52 -2.52 -4.40
C PRO A 92 3.51 -3.47 -3.74
N TRP A 93 4.59 -2.88 -3.24
CA TRP A 93 5.70 -3.55 -2.58
C TRP A 93 6.19 -2.71 -1.40
N CYS A 94 7.13 -3.25 -0.64
CA CYS A 94 7.87 -2.53 0.38
C CYS A 94 9.27 -3.12 0.56
N TYR A 95 10.18 -2.37 1.19
CA TYR A 95 11.46 -2.88 1.65
C TYR A 95 11.26 -3.90 2.79
N ASN A 96 12.09 -4.93 2.83
CA ASN A 96 12.05 -5.98 3.84
C ASN A 96 12.70 -5.50 5.16
N GLY A 97 11.88 -5.19 6.16
CA GLY A 97 12.34 -4.72 7.47
C GLY A 97 13.08 -5.76 8.32
N GLU A 98 13.20 -7.00 7.89
CA GLU A 98 13.96 -8.04 8.59
C GLU A 98 15.46 -8.05 8.24
N GLY A 99 15.88 -7.33 7.19
CA GLY A 99 17.28 -7.24 6.79
C GLY A 99 17.83 -8.54 6.21
N THR A 100 16.94 -9.32 5.60
CA THR A 100 17.23 -10.58 4.92
C THR A 100 16.94 -10.46 3.43
N ASP A 101 17.47 -11.37 2.63
CA ASP A 101 17.12 -11.42 1.21
C ASP A 101 15.66 -11.89 1.01
N PRO A 102 14.91 -11.31 0.05
CA PRO A 102 15.27 -10.13 -0.74
C PRO A 102 15.08 -8.81 0.05
N GLU A 103 15.86 -7.79 -0.30
CA GLU A 103 15.82 -6.44 0.32
C GLU A 103 14.45 -5.74 0.18
N TRP A 104 13.63 -6.17 -0.78
CA TRP A 104 12.27 -5.71 -0.98
C TRP A 104 11.40 -6.83 -1.55
N GLU A 105 10.10 -6.71 -1.36
CA GLU A 105 9.15 -7.72 -1.83
C GLU A 105 7.75 -7.13 -2.02
N TYR A 106 7.01 -7.69 -2.96
CA TYR A 106 5.61 -7.33 -3.19
C TYR A 106 4.71 -7.70 -2.03
N CYS A 107 3.60 -6.98 -1.91
CA CYS A 107 2.53 -7.26 -0.96
C CYS A 107 1.31 -7.85 -1.67
N ASP A 108 0.64 -8.81 -1.02
CA ASP A 108 -0.58 -9.42 -1.56
C ASP A 108 -1.80 -8.56 -1.26
N ILE A 109 -2.05 -7.57 -2.11
CA ILE A 109 -3.21 -6.67 -2.00
C ILE A 109 -4.28 -7.14 -2.97
N GLN A 110 -5.49 -7.31 -2.45
CA GLN A 110 -6.65 -7.77 -3.23
C GLN A 110 -7.01 -6.74 -4.29
N LEU A 111 -7.34 -7.21 -5.50
CA LEU A 111 -7.96 -6.38 -6.55
C LEU A 111 -9.47 -6.29 -6.32
#